data_AF-A0AAW9TCT1-F1
#
_entry.id   AF-A0AAW9TCT1-F1
#
_cell.length_a   1.000
_cell.length_b   1.000
_cell.length_c   1.000
_cell.angle_alpha   90.00
_cell.angle_beta   90.00
_cell.angle_gamma   90.00
#
_symmetry.space_group_name_H-M   'P 1'
#
loop_
_entity.id
_entity.type
_entity.pdbx_description
1 polymer ?
#
loop_
_entity_poly.entity_id
_entity_poly.type
_entity_poly.pdbx_seq_one_letter_code
_entity_poly.pdbx_strand_id
1 'polypeptide(L)' 'YNRCSIGICYEGGLDEQGKPCNTMTTEQETRLIDLFRNLKILFPKAKIVGHRDLPGTTPKECPCLDAGSWAARHRLD' A
#
# COMPACT_ATOMS: atom_id res chain seq x y z
N TYR A 1 -3.52 13.47 5.46
CA TYR A 1 -3.38 13.28 4.01
C TYR A 1 -4.72 13.15 3.27
N ASN A 2 -5.85 13.10 3.97
CA ASN A 2 -7.19 12.95 3.37
C ASN A 2 -7.52 13.92 2.21
N ARG A 3 -7.06 15.19 2.23
CA ARG A 3 -7.37 16.15 1.13
C ARG A 3 -6.61 15.89 -0.18
N CYS A 4 -5.53 15.11 -0.15
CA CYS A 4 -4.56 15.04 -1.25
C CYS A 4 -3.98 13.64 -1.45
N SER A 5 -4.72 12.59 -1.08
CA SER A 5 -4.32 11.20 -1.27
C SER A 5 -5.51 10.35 -1.70
N ILE A 6 -5.23 9.29 -2.44
CA ILE A 6 -6.18 8.20 -2.68
C ILE A 6 -5.83 7.09 -1.69
N GLY A 7 -6.79 6.71 -0.84
CA GLY A 7 -6.63 5.58 0.07
C GLY A 7 -7.01 4.28 -0.62
N ILE A 8 -6.11 3.29 -0.60
CA ILE A 8 -6.35 1.95 -1.13
C ILE A 8 -6.13 0.96 0.00
N CYS A 9 -7.08 0.05 0.19
CA CYS A 9 -6.99 -1.02 1.17
C CYS A 9 -7.03 -2.35 0.45
N TYR A 10 -6.17 -3.27 0.84
CA TYR A 10 -6.37 -4.70 0.61
C TYR A 10 -6.97 -5.31 1.87
N GLU A 11 -7.73 -6.39 1.72
CA GLU A 11 -8.32 -7.09 2.86
C GLU A 11 -7.29 -8.00 3.52
N GLY A 12 -7.17 -7.92 4.85
CA GLY A 12 -6.19 -8.65 5.65
C GLY A 12 -5.27 -7.71 6.44
N GLY A 13 -4.04 -8.17 6.71
CA GLY A 13 -3.04 -7.39 7.43
C GLY A 13 -2.70 -7.93 8.82
N LEU A 14 -3.33 -9.03 9.26
CA LEU A 14 -3.08 -9.67 10.55
C LEU A 14 -2.89 -11.18 10.38
N ASP A 15 -1.95 -11.78 11.12
CA ASP A 15 -1.81 -13.23 11.20
C ASP A 15 -2.87 -13.87 12.14
N GLU A 16 -2.82 -15.19 12.30
CA GLU A 16 -3.74 -15.97 13.15
C GLU A 16 -3.69 -15.56 14.63
N GLN A 17 -2.62 -14.90 15.07
CA GLN A 17 -2.45 -14.38 16.43
C GLN A 17 -2.83 -12.90 16.54
N GLY A 18 -3.35 -12.31 15.47
CA GLY A 18 -3.74 -10.89 15.43
C GLY A 18 -2.55 -9.94 15.35
N LYS A 19 -1.36 -10.40 14.97
CA LYS A 19 -0.19 -9.54 14.80
C LYS A 19 -0.11 -8.99 13.37
N PRO A 20 0.39 -7.76 13.17
CA PRO A 20 0.62 -7.18 11.85
C PRO A 20 1.43 -8.11 10.95
N CYS A 21 0.85 -8.51 9.82
CA CYS A 21 1.47 -9.39 8.85
C CYS A 21 0.94 -9.07 7.45
N ASN A 22 1.80 -9.07 6.44
CA ASN A 22 1.33 -8.98 5.06
C ASN A 22 0.66 -10.30 4.67
N THR A 23 -0.67 -10.33 4.72
CA THR A 23 -1.49 -11.49 4.32
C THR A 23 -2.14 -11.31 2.95
N MET A 24 -1.66 -10.35 2.16
CA MET A 24 -2.19 -10.09 0.83
C MET A 24 -2.09 -11.33 -0.06
N THR A 25 -3.20 -11.72 -0.68
CA THR A 25 -3.20 -12.86 -1.62
C THR A 25 -2.54 -12.48 -2.95
N THR A 26 -2.11 -13.49 -3.72
CA THR A 26 -1.54 -13.28 -5.06
C THR A 26 -2.53 -12.58 -6.00
N GLU A 27 -3.82 -12.90 -5.89
CA GLU A 27 -4.88 -12.29 -6.69
C GLU A 27 -5.10 -10.82 -6.31
N GLN A 28 -5.10 -10.50 -5.01
CA GLN A 28 -5.14 -9.12 -4.53
C GLN A 28 -3.91 -8.35 -5.00
N GLU A 29 -2.71 -8.93 -4.87
CA GLU A 29 -1.47 -8.31 -5.32
C GLU A 29 -1.53 -7.98 -6.82
N THR A 30 -1.97 -8.93 -7.65
CA THR A 30 -2.13 -8.73 -9.09
C THR A 30 -3.07 -7.56 -9.40
N ARG A 31 -4.22 -7.50 -8.72
CA ARG A 31 -5.20 -6.41 -8.92
C ARG A 31 -4.70 -5.07 -8.43
N LEU A 32 -3.95 -5.04 -7.32
CA LEU A 32 -3.32 -3.81 -6.84
C LEU A 32 -2.28 -3.31 -7.82
N ILE A 33 -1.43 -4.17 -8.37
CA ILE A 33 -0.43 -3.77 -9.38
C ILE A 33 -1.12 -3.10 -10.58
N ASP A 34 -2.17 -3.70 -11.12
CA ASP A 34 -2.92 -3.12 -12.25
C ASP A 34 -3.56 -1.77 -11.88
N LEU A 35 -4.15 -1.67 -10.69
CA LEU A 35 -4.71 -0.43 -10.17
C LEU A 35 -3.64 0.67 -10.06
N PHE A 36 -2.50 0.36 -9.44
CA PHE A 36 -1.41 1.32 -9.26
C PHE A 36 -0.80 1.75 -10.59
N ARG A 37 -0.67 0.85 -11.59
CA ARG A 37 -0.26 1.23 -12.95
C ARG A 37 -1.19 2.28 -13.54
N ASN A 38 -2.50 2.03 -13.48
CA ASN A 38 -3.50 2.96 -14.00
C ASN A 38 -3.46 4.31 -13.25
N LEU A 39 -3.29 4.28 -11.93
CA LEU A 39 -3.17 5.50 -11.13
C LEU A 39 -1.88 6.27 -11.41
N LYS A 40 -0.76 5.60 -11.70
CA LYS A 40 0.48 6.28 -12.11
C LYS A 40 0.37 6.91 -13.49
N ILE A 41 -0.42 6.34 -14.41
CA ILE A 41 -0.73 7.00 -15.69
C ILE A 41 -1.52 8.28 -15.45
N LEU A 42 -2.55 8.25 -14.58
CA LEU A 42 -3.40 9.40 -14.28
C LEU A 42 -2.70 10.45 -13.41
N PHE A 43 -1.81 10.02 -12.51
CA PHE A 43 -1.10 10.86 -11.56
C PHE A 43 0.41 10.54 -11.56
N PRO A 44 1.16 10.93 -12.61
CA PRO A 44 2.57 10.52 -12.79
C PRO A 44 3.50 10.89 -11.63
N LYS A 45 3.19 11.99 -10.93
CA LYS A 45 3.97 12.49 -9.79
C LYS A 45 3.52 11.93 -8.43
N ALA A 46 2.47 11.10 -8.40
CA ALA A 46 2.01 10.50 -7.16
C ALA A 46 3.05 9.52 -6.61
N LYS A 47 3.18 9.51 -5.28
CA LYS A 47 4.04 8.58 -4.56
C LYS A 47 3.18 7.47 -3.97
N ILE A 48 3.66 6.23 -4.04
CA ILE A 48 3.09 5.10 -3.31
C ILE A 48 3.78 5.05 -1.95
N VAL A 49 2.99 5.17 -0.88
CA VAL A 49 3.46 5.20 0.50
C VAL A 49 2.52 4.39 1.38
N GLY A 50 3.05 3.82 2.46
CA GLY A 50 2.24 3.17 3.48
C GLY A 50 1.54 4.19 4.37
N HIS A 51 0.42 3.81 4.98
CA HIS A 51 -0.26 4.66 5.95
C HIS A 51 0.66 4.99 7.14
N ARG A 52 1.49 4.03 7.57
CA ARG A 52 2.53 4.19 8.60
C ARG A 52 3.63 5.21 8.28
N ASP A 53 3.82 5.53 6.99
CA ASP A 53 4.88 6.45 6.54
C ASP A 53 4.43 7.92 6.58
N LEU A 54 3.15 8.18 6.86
CA LEU A 54 2.58 9.51 6.87
C LEU A 54 2.75 10.20 8.24
N PRO A 55 3.03 11.52 8.27
CA PRO A 55 3.05 12.30 9.50
C PRO A 55 1.81 12.10 10.39
N GLY A 56 2.05 11.81 11.67
CA GLY A 56 1.01 11.68 12.70
C GLY A 56 0.25 10.35 12.71
N THR A 57 0.73 9.33 11.99
CA THR A 57 0.06 8.02 11.93
C THR A 57 0.78 6.93 12.71
N THR A 58 2.05 7.11 13.08
CA THR A 58 2.75 6.26 14.04
C THR A 58 1.96 6.19 15.35
N PRO A 59 1.74 4.99 15.95
CA PRO A 59 2.41 3.71 15.70
C PRO A 59 1.63 2.74 14.80
N LYS A 60 0.83 3.23 13.83
CA LYS A 60 0.14 2.32 12.90
C LYS A 60 1.13 1.46 12.13
N GLU A 61 0.79 0.20 11.94
CA GLU A 61 1.57 -0.76 11.15
C GLU A 61 1.04 -0.91 9.71
N CYS A 62 -0.17 -0.42 9.43
CA CYS A 62 -0.77 -0.44 8.08
C CYS A 62 0.18 0.20 7.04
N PRO A 63 0.48 -0.48 5.91
CA PRO A 63 -0.21 -1.64 5.34
C PRO A 63 0.44 -3.00 5.65
N CYS A 64 1.12 -3.13 6.78
CA CYS A 64 1.78 -4.35 7.26
C CYS A 64 2.87 -4.89 6.32
N LEU A 65 3.39 -4.00 5.45
CA LEU A 65 4.53 -4.21 4.56
C LEU A 65 5.23 -2.87 4.27
N ASP A 66 6.45 -2.93 3.74
CA ASP A 66 7.18 -1.76 3.25
C ASP A 66 6.68 -1.36 1.86
N ALA A 67 5.82 -0.34 1.79
CA ALA A 67 5.14 0.04 0.54
C ALA A 67 6.10 0.55 -0.54
N GLY A 68 7.20 1.21 -0.15
CA GLY A 68 8.21 1.71 -1.08
C GLY A 68 8.96 0.57 -1.77
N SER A 69 9.46 -0.38 -0.99
CA SER A 69 10.14 -1.59 -1.48
C SER A 69 9.19 -2.46 -2.30
N TRP A 70 7.93 -2.58 -1.88
CA TRP A 70 6.90 -3.29 -2.64
C TRP A 70 6.65 -2.65 -4.01
N ALA A 71 6.50 -1.32 -4.07
CA ALA A 71 6.30 -0.59 -5.31
C ALA A 71 7.50 -0.71 -6.26
N ALA A 72 8.72 -0.55 -5.74
CA ALA A 72 9.95 -0.67 -6.51
C ALA A 72 10.12 -2.07 -7.13
N ARG A 73 9.85 -3.13 -6.36
CA ARG A 73 9.89 -4.52 -6.88
C ARG A 73 8.97 -4.73 -8.08
N HIS A 74 7.86 -4.01 -8.12
CA HIS A 74 6.86 -4.07 -9.20
C HIS A 74 7.03 -3.00 -10.28
N ARG A 75 8.09 -2.18 -10.21
CA ARG A 75 8.39 -1.07 -11.14
C ARG A 75 7.25 -0.04 -11.21
N LEU A 76 6.75 0.36 -10.04
CA LEU A 76 5.67 1.34 -9.87
C LEU A 76 6.15 2.71 -9.36
N ASP A 77 7.46 2.88 -9.20
CA ASP A 77 8.13 4.10 -8.74
C ASP A 77 8.03 5.27 -9.74
#